data_AF-A0A0T6B9Q2-F1
#
_entry.id   AF-A0A0T6B9Q2-F1
#
_cell.length_a   1.000
_cell.length_b   1.000
_cell.length_c   1.000
_cell.angle_alpha   90.00
_cell.angle_beta   90.00
_cell.angle_gamma   90.00
#
_symmetry.space_group_name_H-M   'P 1'
#
loop_
_entity.id
_entity.type
_entity.pdbx_description
1 polymer ?
#
loop_
_entity_poly.entity_id
_entity_poly.type
_entity_poly.pdbx_seq_one_letter_code
_entity_poly.pdbx_strand_id
1 'polypeptide(L)'
;GTLLSVPVITPGGNEYTIKAKENLKLTCKSYEDIIWSYPDVNATNNIHVNTSHEGVLRISELFINNANGLNVGFYFCNETGNPQSFASTYLYVDDNDQLSANVIPPQIYGKRYQSVIIPCKPSHPSVDVKLYSGFRTDGENEFQIQPDGSEWSYNRTVGFTLAHARKLYTHYTCLFQKNGANDERKMLTVIATKTFNFIHQPIIEQVNGSVYNVEGEALNLKCIVQTELSQTVTFTWKFNGNEIKVGGRYDIIDNFVESRAPQCLLQVKNITRNQDQGN
;
A
#
# COMPACT_ATOMS: atom_id res chain seq x y z
N GLY A 1 0.23 -4.90 -46.28
CA GLY A 1 -0.65 -4.63 -45.13
C GLY A 1 0.23 -4.36 -43.93
N THR A 2 -0.01 -3.28 -43.21
CA THR A 2 0.71 -2.96 -41.97
C THR A 2 0.30 -3.94 -40.88
N LEU A 3 1.26 -4.69 -40.34
CA LEU A 3 1.06 -5.58 -39.19
C LEU A 3 0.58 -4.74 -37.99
N LEU A 4 -0.30 -5.30 -37.17
CA LEU A 4 -0.70 -4.68 -35.91
C LEU A 4 0.52 -4.69 -34.99
N SER A 5 0.97 -3.50 -34.54
CA SER A 5 2.12 -3.37 -33.65
C SER A 5 1.78 -3.59 -32.17
N VAL A 6 0.48 -3.63 -31.85
CA VAL A 6 -0.08 -3.87 -30.51
C VAL A 6 -1.46 -4.53 -30.68
N PRO A 7 -1.98 -5.25 -29.67
CA PRO A 7 -3.33 -5.77 -29.69
C PRO A 7 -4.37 -4.67 -29.89
N VAL A 8 -5.52 -5.03 -30.48
CA VAL A 8 -6.62 -4.08 -30.69
C VAL A 8 -7.91 -4.64 -30.11
N ILE A 9 -8.54 -3.87 -29.23
CA ILE A 9 -9.85 -4.19 -28.64
C ILE A 9 -10.97 -3.51 -29.46
N THR A 10 -12.03 -4.25 -29.72
CA THR A 10 -13.28 -3.77 -30.33
C THR A 10 -14.49 -4.13 -29.45
N PRO A 11 -15.47 -3.22 -29.24
CA PRO A 11 -15.49 -1.83 -29.68
C PRO A 11 -14.31 -1.02 -29.13
N GLY A 12 -13.75 -0.13 -29.95
CA GLY A 12 -12.59 0.67 -29.58
C GLY A 12 -12.97 1.83 -28.66
N GLY A 13 -12.00 2.33 -27.89
CA GLY A 13 -12.18 3.46 -26.98
C GLY A 13 -11.53 3.22 -25.62
N ASN A 14 -11.16 4.31 -24.94
CA ASN A 14 -10.54 4.25 -23.62
C ASN A 14 -11.55 3.93 -22.52
N GLU A 15 -12.81 4.33 -22.71
CA GLU A 15 -13.91 4.12 -21.77
C GLU A 15 -15.16 3.67 -22.52
N TYR A 16 -15.93 2.79 -21.90
CA TYR A 16 -17.17 2.25 -22.43
C TYR A 16 -18.23 2.17 -21.32
N THR A 17 -19.51 2.31 -21.67
CA THR A 17 -20.60 2.28 -20.68
C THR A 17 -21.76 1.43 -21.20
N ILE A 18 -22.25 0.54 -20.35
CA ILE A 18 -23.45 -0.28 -20.58
C ILE A 18 -24.41 -0.14 -19.40
N LYS A 19 -25.66 -0.59 -19.55
CA LYS A 19 -26.60 -0.68 -18.43
C LYS A 19 -26.47 -2.03 -17.73
N ALA A 20 -26.87 -2.08 -16.46
CA ALA A 20 -27.03 -3.34 -15.75
C ALA A 20 -27.97 -4.29 -16.52
N LYS A 21 -27.67 -5.59 -16.43
CA LYS A 21 -28.34 -6.72 -17.09
C LYS A 21 -28.13 -6.81 -18.61
N GLU A 22 -27.42 -5.86 -19.23
CA GLU A 22 -27.00 -5.98 -20.62
C GLU A 22 -25.86 -6.99 -20.79
N ASN A 23 -25.71 -7.50 -22.01
CA ASN A 23 -24.58 -8.34 -22.39
C ASN A 23 -23.58 -7.51 -23.19
N LEU A 24 -22.28 -7.78 -23.00
CA LEU A 24 -21.21 -7.12 -23.75
C LEU A 24 -20.25 -8.17 -24.34
N LYS A 25 -19.81 -7.93 -25.58
CA LYS A 25 -18.72 -8.67 -26.20
C LYS A 25 -17.57 -7.71 -26.50
N LEU A 26 -16.40 -8.01 -25.94
CA LEU A 26 -15.13 -7.39 -26.31
C LEU A 26 -14.34 -8.38 -27.16
N THR A 27 -13.92 -7.97 -28.35
CA THR A 27 -13.05 -8.78 -29.21
C THR A 27 -11.67 -8.14 -29.23
N CYS A 28 -10.64 -8.91 -28.89
CA CYS A 28 -9.25 -8.53 -29.05
C CYS A 28 -8.61 -9.30 -30.21
N LYS A 29 -7.79 -8.60 -31.00
CA LYS A 29 -7.01 -9.20 -32.10
C LYS A 29 -5.54 -8.81 -32.00
N SER A 30 -4.63 -9.78 -32.19
CA SER A 30 -3.19 -9.56 -32.35
C SER A 30 -2.57 -10.62 -33.28
N TYR A 31 -1.36 -10.39 -33.78
CA TYR A 31 -0.56 -11.41 -34.45
C TYR A 31 0.24 -12.28 -33.47
N GLU A 32 0.32 -11.87 -32.20
CA GLU A 32 0.92 -12.63 -31.10
C GLU A 32 -0.18 -13.29 -30.24
N ASP A 33 0.22 -14.27 -29.43
CA ASP A 33 -0.69 -14.90 -28.46
C ASP A 33 -1.12 -13.90 -27.37
N ILE A 34 -2.43 -13.86 -27.09
CA ILE A 34 -3.06 -12.86 -26.22
C ILE A 34 -3.77 -13.48 -25.03
N ILE A 35 -3.79 -12.75 -23.91
CA ILE A 35 -4.51 -13.09 -22.68
C ILE A 35 -5.24 -11.86 -22.13
N TRP A 36 -6.41 -12.11 -21.54
CA TRP A 36 -7.20 -11.07 -20.88
C TRP A 36 -6.82 -10.91 -19.41
N SER A 37 -6.82 -9.69 -18.92
CA SER A 37 -6.85 -9.35 -17.49
C SER A 37 -7.99 -8.38 -17.24
N TYR A 38 -8.84 -8.68 -16.27
CA TYR A 38 -10.08 -7.95 -15.99
C TYR A 38 -10.36 -7.91 -14.48
N PRO A 39 -11.36 -7.15 -14.00
CA PRO A 39 -11.69 -7.04 -12.58
C PRO A 39 -11.93 -8.41 -11.94
N ASP A 40 -11.68 -8.52 -10.62
CA ASP A 40 -11.52 -9.76 -9.85
C ASP A 40 -12.29 -10.97 -10.40
N VAL A 41 -11.55 -11.92 -10.96
CA VAL A 41 -12.05 -13.13 -11.61
C VAL A 41 -12.98 -13.93 -10.68
N ASN A 42 -12.77 -13.86 -9.37
CA ASN A 42 -13.59 -14.57 -8.38
C ASN A 42 -14.93 -13.88 -8.10
N ALA A 43 -15.04 -12.58 -8.40
CA ALA A 43 -16.26 -11.80 -8.21
C ALA A 43 -17.15 -11.80 -9.47
N THR A 44 -16.60 -12.12 -10.64
CA THR A 44 -17.28 -12.04 -11.94
C THR A 44 -17.50 -13.41 -12.58
N ASN A 45 -18.45 -14.19 -12.05
CA ASN A 45 -18.81 -15.51 -12.60
C ASN A 45 -19.56 -15.44 -13.95
N ASN A 46 -19.83 -14.23 -14.43
CA ASN A 46 -20.60 -13.96 -15.63
C ASN A 46 -19.74 -13.60 -16.84
N ILE A 47 -18.41 -13.79 -16.73
CA ILE A 47 -17.45 -13.54 -17.80
C ILE A 47 -16.99 -14.86 -18.41
N HIS A 48 -17.01 -14.95 -19.73
CA HIS A 48 -16.50 -16.09 -20.50
C HIS A 48 -15.54 -15.62 -21.58
N VAL A 49 -14.44 -16.34 -21.79
CA VAL A 49 -13.44 -16.00 -22.81
C VAL A 49 -13.33 -17.15 -23.79
N ASN A 50 -13.49 -16.85 -25.07
CA ASN A 50 -13.28 -17.77 -26.18
C ASN A 50 -12.10 -17.30 -27.03
N THR A 51 -11.19 -18.21 -27.36
CA THR A 51 -10.05 -17.92 -28.24
C THR A 51 -10.20 -18.65 -29.56
N SER A 52 -9.92 -17.96 -30.65
CA SER A 52 -9.92 -18.48 -32.01
C SER A 52 -8.76 -17.86 -32.82
N HIS A 53 -8.63 -18.27 -34.07
CA HIS A 53 -7.60 -17.73 -34.96
C HIS A 53 -8.11 -17.69 -36.41
N GLU A 54 -7.59 -16.75 -37.18
CA GLU A 54 -7.82 -16.60 -38.61
C GLU A 54 -6.45 -16.49 -39.31
N GLY A 55 -5.93 -17.64 -39.77
CA GLY A 55 -4.53 -17.73 -40.20
C GLY A 55 -3.57 -17.45 -39.04
N VAL A 56 -2.70 -16.45 -39.20
CA VAL A 56 -1.76 -16.01 -38.14
C VAL A 56 -2.38 -15.01 -37.16
N LEU A 57 -3.58 -14.50 -37.44
CA LEU A 57 -4.26 -13.54 -36.57
C LEU A 57 -4.90 -14.29 -35.41
N ARG A 58 -4.52 -13.94 -34.18
CA ARG A 58 -5.12 -14.43 -32.94
C ARG A 58 -6.31 -13.55 -32.58
N ILE A 59 -7.42 -14.19 -32.24
CA ILE A 59 -8.69 -13.53 -31.90
C ILE A 59 -9.14 -14.06 -30.54
N SER A 60 -9.42 -13.17 -29.60
CA SER A 60 -9.99 -13.54 -28.30
C SER A 60 -11.23 -12.71 -28.01
N GLU A 61 -12.35 -13.38 -27.79
CA GLU A 61 -13.64 -12.76 -27.48
C GLU A 61 -13.97 -12.98 -26.01
N LEU A 62 -14.09 -11.88 -25.27
CA LEU A 62 -14.57 -11.84 -23.90
C LEU A 62 -16.04 -11.44 -23.90
N PHE A 63 -16.87 -12.29 -23.31
CA PHE A 63 -18.31 -12.10 -23.15
C PHE A 63 -18.63 -11.82 -21.70
N ILE A 64 -19.39 -10.76 -21.44
CA ILE A 64 -19.99 -10.44 -20.15
C ILE A 64 -21.50 -10.65 -20.31
N ASN A 65 -22.07 -11.58 -19.53
CA ASN A 65 -23.50 -11.83 -19.52
C ASN A 65 -24.15 -11.17 -18.31
N ASN A 66 -25.32 -10.54 -18.46
CA ASN A 66 -26.06 -9.94 -17.35
C ASN A 66 -25.17 -9.04 -16.47
N ALA A 67 -24.60 -8.00 -17.09
CA ALA A 67 -23.62 -7.13 -16.46
C ALA A 67 -24.15 -6.47 -15.17
N ASN A 68 -23.27 -6.24 -14.20
CA ASN A 68 -23.60 -5.58 -12.94
C ASN A 68 -22.42 -4.72 -12.46
N GLY A 69 -22.61 -4.01 -11.34
CA GLY A 69 -21.59 -3.14 -10.78
C GLY A 69 -20.21 -3.80 -10.59
N LEU A 70 -20.12 -5.12 -10.33
CA LEU A 70 -18.84 -5.85 -10.14
C LEU A 70 -18.04 -6.06 -11.43
N ASN A 71 -18.65 -5.83 -12.60
CA ASN A 71 -17.95 -5.88 -13.89
C ASN A 71 -17.21 -4.56 -14.21
N VAL A 72 -17.26 -3.57 -13.34
CA VAL A 72 -16.66 -2.25 -13.60
C VAL A 72 -15.16 -2.26 -13.37
N GLY A 73 -14.41 -1.80 -14.36
CA GLY A 73 -12.96 -1.67 -14.25
C GLY A 73 -12.23 -1.78 -15.57
N PHE A 74 -10.90 -1.95 -15.50
CA PHE A 74 -10.07 -2.10 -16.69
C PHE A 74 -10.11 -3.53 -17.23
N TYR A 75 -10.28 -3.62 -18.55
CA TYR A 75 -10.14 -4.83 -19.33
C TYR A 75 -8.90 -4.68 -20.21
N PHE A 76 -7.87 -5.45 -19.92
CA PHE A 76 -6.60 -5.47 -20.64
C PHE A 76 -6.53 -6.70 -21.53
N CYS A 77 -6.17 -6.50 -22.79
CA CYS A 77 -5.73 -7.56 -23.68
C CYS A 77 -4.22 -7.45 -23.84
N ASN A 78 -3.49 -8.41 -23.29
CA ASN A 78 -2.03 -8.40 -23.20
C ASN A 78 -1.43 -9.48 -24.11
N GLU A 79 -0.27 -9.21 -24.71
CA GLU A 79 0.52 -10.25 -25.37
C GLU A 79 1.31 -11.05 -24.34
N THR A 80 1.26 -12.38 -24.42
CA THR A 80 1.86 -13.28 -23.42
C THR A 80 3.39 -13.17 -23.35
N GLY A 81 4.04 -12.73 -24.43
CA GLY A 81 5.50 -12.56 -24.51
C GLY A 81 6.01 -11.13 -24.34
N ASN A 82 5.13 -10.12 -24.32
CA ASN A 82 5.53 -8.72 -24.21
C ASN A 82 4.57 -7.92 -23.30
N PRO A 83 4.90 -7.74 -22.02
CA PRO A 83 4.07 -6.99 -21.07
C PRO A 83 3.84 -5.52 -21.43
N GLN A 84 4.66 -4.95 -22.30
CA GLN A 84 4.50 -3.56 -22.77
C GLN A 84 3.55 -3.44 -23.96
N SER A 85 3.17 -4.57 -24.58
CA SER A 85 2.27 -4.63 -25.72
C SER A 85 0.89 -5.08 -25.26
N PHE A 86 0.02 -4.11 -25.04
CA PHE A 86 -1.35 -4.34 -24.60
C PHE A 86 -2.30 -3.28 -25.13
N ALA A 87 -3.57 -3.64 -25.20
CA ALA A 87 -4.67 -2.70 -25.32
C ALA A 87 -5.53 -2.75 -24.06
N SER A 88 -6.17 -1.63 -23.73
CA SER A 88 -7.03 -1.54 -22.55
C SER A 88 -8.26 -0.69 -22.80
N THR A 89 -9.36 -1.02 -22.16
CA THR A 89 -10.55 -0.17 -22.07
C THR A 89 -11.12 -0.23 -20.65
N TYR A 90 -11.71 0.86 -20.17
CA TYR A 90 -12.40 0.90 -18.88
C TYR A 90 -13.91 0.76 -19.08
N LEU A 91 -14.51 -0.25 -18.46
CA LEU A 91 -15.95 -0.48 -18.51
C LEU A 91 -16.63 0.15 -17.29
N TYR A 92 -17.65 0.96 -17.55
CA TYR A 92 -18.67 1.38 -16.58
C TYR A 92 -19.96 0.59 -16.80
N VAL A 93 -20.68 0.31 -15.70
CA VAL A 93 -21.98 -0.34 -15.72
C VAL A 93 -22.94 0.55 -14.94
N ASP A 94 -23.95 1.09 -15.62
CA ASP A 94 -25.03 1.83 -14.98
C ASP A 94 -25.94 0.84 -14.22
N ASP A 95 -25.60 0.64 -12.96
CA ASP A 95 -26.29 -0.23 -12.02
C ASP A 95 -26.81 0.61 -10.83
N ASN A 96 -28.13 0.75 -10.73
CA ASN A 96 -28.77 1.49 -9.63
C ASN A 96 -28.89 0.66 -8.34
N ASP A 97 -28.73 -0.67 -8.42
CA ASP A 97 -28.73 -1.56 -7.27
C ASP A 97 -27.33 -1.62 -6.63
N GLN A 98 -26.28 -1.30 -7.41
CA GLN A 98 -24.89 -1.21 -6.95
C GLN A 98 -24.16 0.00 -7.55
N LEU A 99 -24.02 1.07 -6.77
CA LEU A 99 -23.38 2.32 -7.19
C LEU A 99 -21.84 2.26 -7.14
N SER A 100 -21.28 1.20 -6.55
CA SER A 100 -19.84 0.95 -6.42
C SER A 100 -19.33 -0.11 -7.42
N ALA A 101 -18.13 0.11 -7.96
CA ALA A 101 -17.54 -0.72 -9.02
C ALA A 101 -17.04 -2.10 -8.55
N ASN A 102 -16.63 -2.22 -7.29
CA ASN A 102 -16.02 -3.42 -6.75
C ASN A 102 -16.51 -3.63 -5.33
N VAL A 103 -16.39 -4.86 -4.84
CA VAL A 103 -16.36 -5.10 -3.40
C VAL A 103 -15.18 -4.34 -2.82
N ILE A 104 -15.48 -3.31 -2.04
CA ILE A 104 -14.44 -2.57 -1.33
C ILE A 104 -13.89 -3.52 -0.25
N PRO A 105 -12.58 -3.80 -0.24
CA PRO A 105 -12.00 -4.69 0.74
C PRO A 105 -12.24 -4.12 2.14
N PRO A 106 -12.61 -4.95 3.12
CA PRO A 106 -12.88 -4.47 4.48
C PRO A 106 -11.65 -3.86 5.14
N GLN A 107 -10.45 -4.25 4.68
CA GLN A 107 -9.17 -3.81 5.18
C GLN A 107 -8.19 -3.56 4.06
N ILE A 108 -7.42 -2.49 4.17
CA ILE A 108 -6.26 -2.22 3.32
C ILE A 108 -5.06 -1.83 4.19
N TYR A 109 -3.85 -2.01 3.65
CA TYR A 109 -2.63 -1.61 4.33
C TYR A 109 -2.13 -0.28 3.80
N GLY A 110 -1.92 0.68 4.69
CA GLY A 110 -1.31 1.97 4.39
C GLY A 110 0.10 2.03 4.97
N LYS A 111 1.05 2.57 4.22
CA LYS A 111 2.39 2.90 4.73
C LYS A 111 2.49 4.40 4.93
N ARG A 112 3.03 4.82 6.07
CA ARG A 112 3.20 6.24 6.36
C ARG A 112 4.19 6.85 5.36
N TYR A 113 3.91 8.08 4.91
CA TYR A 113 4.68 8.82 3.91
C TYR A 113 4.75 8.17 2.51
N GLN A 114 4.03 7.06 2.29
CA GLN A 114 3.78 6.52 0.96
C GLN A 114 2.37 6.90 0.51
N SER A 115 2.10 6.75 -0.79
CA SER A 115 0.75 6.93 -1.31
C SER A 115 -0.17 5.80 -0.86
N VAL A 116 -1.37 6.14 -0.44
CA VAL A 116 -2.41 5.15 -0.04
C VAL A 116 -3.66 5.40 -0.89
N ILE A 117 -4.20 4.32 -1.45
CA ILE A 117 -5.41 4.37 -2.29
C ILE A 117 -6.58 3.84 -1.48
N ILE A 118 -7.63 4.67 -1.35
CA ILE A 118 -8.94 4.28 -0.86
C ILE A 118 -9.81 3.97 -2.10
N PRO A 119 -10.14 2.71 -2.39
CA PRO A 119 -10.66 2.28 -3.69
C PRO A 119 -12.18 2.57 -3.86
N CYS A 120 -12.62 3.78 -3.51
CA CYS A 120 -13.99 4.25 -3.72
C CYS A 120 -14.23 4.56 -5.21
N LYS A 121 -14.47 3.53 -6.02
CA LYS A 121 -14.73 3.67 -7.47
C LYS A 121 -16.23 3.55 -7.76
N PRO A 122 -16.85 4.48 -8.50
CA PRO A 122 -18.25 4.41 -8.85
C PRO A 122 -18.51 3.38 -9.96
N SER A 123 -19.71 2.82 -10.00
CA SER A 123 -20.15 1.93 -11.09
C SER A 123 -20.37 2.69 -12.41
N HIS A 124 -20.71 3.98 -12.32
CA HIS A 124 -20.98 4.85 -13.47
C HIS A 124 -20.45 6.29 -13.25
N PRO A 125 -20.00 7.02 -14.30
CA PRO A 125 -19.41 8.36 -14.15
C PRO A 125 -20.32 9.45 -13.56
N SER A 126 -21.64 9.22 -13.55
CA SER A 126 -22.64 10.14 -12.98
C SER A 126 -22.93 9.93 -11.49
N VAL A 127 -22.32 8.92 -10.86
CA VAL A 127 -22.39 8.71 -9.41
C VAL A 127 -21.44 9.70 -8.73
N ASP A 128 -21.98 10.52 -7.83
CA ASP A 128 -21.19 11.37 -6.94
C ASP A 128 -20.54 10.52 -5.85
N VAL A 129 -19.24 10.71 -5.63
CA VAL A 129 -18.47 9.91 -4.66
C VAL A 129 -17.82 10.83 -3.65
N LYS A 130 -18.13 10.60 -2.37
CA LYS A 130 -17.57 11.33 -1.24
C LYS A 130 -16.79 10.38 -0.35
N LEU A 131 -15.70 10.86 0.22
CA LEU A 131 -14.89 10.14 1.19
C LEU A 131 -14.99 10.84 2.55
N TYR A 132 -15.24 10.07 3.59
CA TYR A 132 -15.21 10.52 4.97
C TYR A 132 -14.14 9.75 5.74
N SER A 133 -13.49 10.40 6.69
CA SER A 133 -12.58 9.78 7.66
C SER A 133 -13.18 9.83 9.06
N GLY A 134 -12.93 8.78 9.85
CA GLY A 134 -13.43 8.65 11.23
C GLY A 134 -14.68 7.77 11.34
N PHE A 135 -15.37 7.86 12.47
CA PHE A 135 -16.65 7.20 12.72
C PHE A 135 -17.72 8.21 13.05
N ARG A 136 -18.97 7.81 12.82
CA ARG A 136 -20.14 8.48 13.37
C ARG A 136 -20.55 7.76 14.65
N THR A 137 -20.05 8.20 15.79
CA THR A 137 -20.48 7.74 17.13
C THR A 137 -20.89 8.95 17.97
N ASP A 138 -21.60 8.72 19.07
CA ASP A 138 -21.99 9.80 19.99
C ASP A 138 -20.74 10.52 20.52
N GLY A 139 -20.45 11.70 19.95
CA GLY A 139 -19.30 12.54 20.30
C GLY A 139 -18.17 12.64 19.27
N GLU A 140 -18.14 11.78 18.23
CA GLU A 140 -17.18 11.88 17.13
C GLU A 140 -17.90 12.06 15.78
N ASN A 141 -17.48 13.07 15.02
CA ASN A 141 -18.05 13.36 13.71
C ASN A 141 -17.16 12.79 12.60
N GLU A 142 -17.80 12.25 11.56
CA GLU A 142 -17.16 11.97 10.28
C GLU A 142 -16.68 13.30 9.66
N PHE A 143 -15.44 13.35 9.19
CA PHE A 143 -14.91 14.50 8.46
C PHE A 143 -14.84 14.19 6.97
N GLN A 144 -15.45 15.03 6.15
CA GLN A 144 -15.37 14.87 4.70
C GLN A 144 -13.97 15.23 4.21
N ILE A 145 -13.34 14.30 3.49
CA ILE A 145 -12.08 14.52 2.79
C ILE A 145 -12.36 15.26 1.49
N GLN A 146 -11.63 16.36 1.26
CA GLN A 146 -11.70 17.13 0.02
C GLN A 146 -10.50 16.79 -0.88
N PRO A 147 -10.71 16.22 -2.08
CA PRO A 147 -9.64 15.89 -3.01
C PRO A 147 -9.21 17.14 -3.81
N ASP A 148 -8.60 18.12 -3.13
CA ASP A 148 -8.18 19.41 -3.70
C ASP A 148 -6.87 19.36 -4.51
N GLY A 149 -6.22 18.20 -4.58
CA GLY A 149 -4.95 17.98 -5.26
C GLY A 149 -3.71 18.28 -4.42
N SER A 150 -3.85 18.79 -3.20
CA SER A 150 -2.70 19.08 -2.32
C SER A 150 -2.13 17.81 -1.68
N GLU A 151 -2.94 17.12 -0.88
CA GLU A 151 -2.64 15.81 -0.30
C GLU A 151 -3.55 14.72 -0.88
N TRP A 152 -4.81 15.07 -1.15
CA TRP A 152 -5.81 14.14 -1.66
C TRP A 152 -6.14 14.45 -3.10
N SER A 153 -6.20 13.40 -3.91
CA SER A 153 -6.69 13.44 -5.29
C SER A 153 -7.77 12.39 -5.48
N TYR A 154 -8.63 12.58 -6.47
CA TYR A 154 -9.67 11.61 -6.81
C TYR A 154 -9.64 11.30 -8.30
N ASN A 155 -9.69 10.01 -8.63
CA ASN A 155 -9.82 9.53 -9.99
C ASN A 155 -10.90 8.43 -10.02
N ARG A 156 -11.90 8.56 -10.89
CA ARG A 156 -13.04 7.62 -10.97
C ARG A 156 -12.63 6.18 -11.29
N THR A 157 -11.50 5.96 -11.98
CA THR A 157 -11.02 4.61 -12.32
C THR A 157 -10.14 3.98 -11.23
N VAL A 158 -9.67 4.77 -10.26
CA VAL A 158 -8.72 4.36 -9.20
C VAL A 158 -9.33 4.46 -7.79
N GLY A 159 -9.96 5.58 -7.47
CA GLY A 159 -10.45 5.94 -6.13
C GLY A 159 -9.81 7.23 -5.61
N PHE A 160 -9.82 7.41 -4.29
CA PHE A 160 -9.13 8.52 -3.64
C PHE A 160 -7.69 8.13 -3.34
N THR A 161 -6.74 9.01 -3.66
CA THR A 161 -5.32 8.80 -3.37
C THR A 161 -4.86 9.86 -2.39
N LEU A 162 -4.37 9.43 -1.23
CA LEU A 162 -3.61 10.25 -0.29
C LEU A 162 -2.14 10.17 -0.68
N ALA A 163 -1.59 11.23 -1.24
CA ALA A 163 -0.17 11.36 -1.50
C ALA A 163 0.60 11.57 -0.19
N HIS A 164 1.74 10.90 -0.04
CA HIS A 164 2.63 11.05 1.12
C HIS A 164 1.91 10.99 2.46
N ALA A 165 1.25 9.88 2.78
CA ALA A 165 0.33 9.76 3.92
C ALA A 165 0.97 10.07 5.29
N ARG A 166 0.97 11.34 5.71
CA ARG A 166 1.52 11.82 7.00
C ARG A 166 0.61 11.43 8.16
N LYS A 167 -0.70 11.50 7.93
CA LYS A 167 -1.76 11.12 8.85
C LYS A 167 -2.68 10.13 8.15
N LEU A 168 -2.75 8.91 8.69
CA LEU A 168 -3.71 7.89 8.27
C LEU A 168 -4.74 7.74 9.37
N TYR A 169 -6.02 7.94 9.03
CA TYR A 169 -7.12 7.54 9.89
C TYR A 169 -7.32 6.03 9.79
N THR A 170 -7.82 5.42 10.86
CA THR A 170 -8.10 3.98 10.88
C THR A 170 -9.33 3.63 10.05
N HIS A 171 -10.31 4.53 9.95
CA HIS A 171 -11.60 4.25 9.32
C HIS A 171 -11.93 5.27 8.25
N TYR A 172 -12.42 4.76 7.12
CA TYR A 172 -12.91 5.57 6.01
C TYR A 172 -14.25 5.05 5.52
N THR A 173 -15.12 5.98 5.14
CA THR A 173 -16.44 5.69 4.56
C THR A 173 -16.51 6.29 3.15
N CYS A 174 -16.69 5.44 2.15
CA CYS A 174 -17.10 5.86 0.81
C CYS A 174 -18.63 6.04 0.81
N LEU A 175 -19.10 7.18 0.32
CA LEU A 175 -20.52 7.45 0.06
C LEU A 175 -20.71 7.65 -1.44
N PHE A 176 -21.56 6.81 -2.04
CA PHE A 176 -21.93 6.87 -3.45
C PHE A 176 -23.38 7.35 -3.57
N GLN A 177 -23.61 8.39 -4.35
CA GLN A 177 -24.93 9.01 -4.51
C GLN A 177 -25.25 9.19 -5.98
N LYS A 178 -26.47 8.84 -6.38
CA LYS A 178 -26.95 9.06 -7.74
C LYS A 178 -28.40 9.47 -7.69
N ASN A 179 -28.75 10.56 -8.38
CA ASN A 179 -30.12 11.07 -8.40
C ASN A 179 -31.10 9.95 -8.84
N GLY A 180 -32.00 9.55 -7.94
CA GLY A 180 -32.99 8.51 -8.18
C GLY A 180 -32.60 7.10 -7.70
N ALA A 181 -31.37 6.86 -7.25
CA ALA A 181 -30.96 5.65 -6.55
C ALA A 181 -30.80 5.92 -5.04
N ASN A 182 -30.81 4.86 -4.22
CA ASN A 182 -30.48 4.98 -2.79
C ASN A 182 -28.99 5.28 -2.63
N ASP A 183 -28.64 6.02 -1.57
CA ASP A 183 -27.25 6.20 -1.17
C ASP A 183 -26.62 4.85 -0.80
N GLU A 184 -25.43 4.55 -1.35
CA GLU A 184 -24.64 3.38 -0.98
C GLU A 184 -23.45 3.82 -0.11
N ARG A 185 -23.32 3.24 1.10
CA ARG A 185 -22.18 3.47 2.00
C ARG A 185 -21.32 2.21 2.10
N LYS A 186 -20.00 2.39 1.98
CA LYS A 186 -19.01 1.32 2.17
C LYS A 186 -17.94 1.79 3.15
N MET A 187 -17.71 1.00 4.19
CA MET A 187 -16.68 1.27 5.18
C MET A 187 -15.47 0.39 4.93
N LEU A 188 -14.30 0.93 5.19
CA LEU A 188 -13.06 0.16 5.19
C LEU A 188 -12.13 0.64 6.31
N THR A 189 -11.31 -0.30 6.76
CA THR A 189 -10.27 -0.04 7.77
C THR A 189 -8.90 0.06 7.09
N VAL A 190 -8.15 1.10 7.41
CA VAL A 190 -6.75 1.23 7.00
C VAL A 190 -5.86 0.79 8.15
N ILE A 191 -5.13 -0.30 7.93
CA ILE A 191 -4.10 -0.76 8.85
C ILE A 191 -2.82 -0.02 8.50
N ALA A 192 -2.47 0.96 9.33
CA ALA A 192 -1.22 1.70 9.20
C ALA A 192 -0.04 0.77 9.55
N THR A 193 0.68 0.34 8.53
CA THR A 193 1.94 -0.37 8.68
C THR A 193 3.04 0.64 8.98
N LYS A 194 3.75 0.41 10.08
CA LYS A 194 4.96 1.18 10.41
C LYS A 194 5.97 0.93 9.29
N THR A 195 6.25 1.96 8.52
CA THR A 195 7.52 2.06 7.81
C THR A 195 8.52 2.72 8.77
N PHE A 196 9.81 2.63 8.48
CA PHE A 196 10.97 3.14 9.23
C PHE A 196 11.58 2.17 10.25
N ASN A 197 12.52 1.37 9.74
CA ASN A 197 13.71 0.94 10.49
C ASN A 197 14.81 2.04 10.41
N PHE A 198 14.44 3.33 10.37
CA PHE A 198 15.46 4.38 10.33
C PHE A 198 15.95 4.62 11.75
N ILE A 199 17.11 4.05 12.02
CA ILE A 199 17.84 4.15 13.25
C ILE A 199 19.07 5.01 12.92
N HIS A 200 19.22 6.16 13.57
CA HIS A 200 20.43 6.97 13.40
C HIS A 200 21.66 6.20 13.90
N GLN A 201 22.85 6.56 13.41
CA GLN A 201 24.09 5.95 13.88
C GLN A 201 24.19 6.04 15.41
N PRO A 202 24.47 4.93 16.12
CA PRO A 202 24.57 4.94 17.58
C PRO A 202 25.72 5.85 18.03
N ILE A 203 25.48 6.59 19.10
CA ILE A 203 26.47 7.46 19.74
C ILE A 203 26.89 6.78 21.04
N ILE A 204 28.20 6.58 21.22
CA ILE A 204 28.77 6.08 22.47
C ILE A 204 29.40 7.25 23.22
N GLU A 205 28.97 7.47 24.45
CA GLU A 205 29.52 8.47 25.36
C GLU A 205 29.97 7.82 26.67
N GLN A 206 31.01 8.38 27.29
CA GLN A 206 31.42 7.97 28.63
C GLN A 206 30.59 8.71 29.67
N VAL A 207 30.02 7.97 30.63
CA VAL A 207 29.23 8.56 31.71
C VAL A 207 30.17 9.12 32.78
N ASN A 208 30.09 10.43 33.01
CA ASN A 208 30.83 11.14 34.06
C ASN A 208 32.35 10.94 34.04
N GLY A 209 32.97 10.84 32.86
CA GLY A 209 34.42 10.67 32.77
C GLY A 209 35.06 11.29 31.54
N SER A 210 36.39 11.17 31.46
CA SER A 210 37.22 11.71 30.39
C SER A 210 37.80 10.57 29.55
N VAL A 211 38.35 10.88 28.37
CA VAL A 211 39.04 9.91 27.49
C VAL A 211 40.16 9.15 28.24
N TYR A 212 40.72 9.77 29.29
CA TYR A 212 41.70 9.13 30.17
C TYR A 212 41.01 8.57 31.40
N ASN A 213 41.19 7.27 31.61
CA ASN A 213 40.65 6.54 32.75
C ASN A 213 41.78 6.04 33.65
N VAL A 214 41.52 5.94 34.96
CA VAL A 214 42.48 5.47 35.95
C VAL A 214 42.38 3.96 36.09
N GLU A 215 43.52 3.27 36.12
CA GLU A 215 43.54 1.83 36.36
C GLU A 215 42.90 1.49 37.72
N GLY A 216 42.12 0.41 37.75
CA GLY A 216 41.39 -0.03 38.93
C GLY A 216 39.97 0.52 39.05
N GLU A 217 39.64 1.59 38.32
CA GLU A 217 38.30 2.18 38.36
C GLU A 217 37.29 1.44 37.46
N ALA A 218 36.02 1.80 37.61
CA ALA A 218 34.96 1.31 36.73
C ALA A 218 34.76 2.28 35.55
N LEU A 219 34.73 1.75 34.33
CA LEU A 219 34.39 2.49 33.12
C LEU A 219 32.91 2.31 32.79
N ASN A 220 32.18 3.40 32.57
CA ASN A 220 30.76 3.38 32.22
C ASN A 220 30.55 4.02 30.85
N LEU A 221 30.04 3.24 29.89
CA LEU A 221 29.78 3.67 28.51
C LEU A 221 28.29 3.59 28.21
N LYS A 222 27.72 4.70 27.74
CA LYS A 222 26.32 4.78 27.33
C LYS A 222 26.24 4.83 25.82
N CYS A 223 25.54 3.87 25.24
CA CYS A 223 25.16 3.89 23.83
C CYS A 223 23.75 4.45 23.73
N ILE A 224 23.55 5.52 22.96
CA ILE A 224 22.25 6.12 22.69
C ILE A 224 21.98 6.04 21.20
N VAL A 225 20.74 5.71 20.89
CA VAL A 225 20.23 5.67 19.53
C VAL A 225 19.10 6.67 19.43
N GLN A 226 19.18 7.61 18.47
CA GLN A 226 18.05 8.50 18.17
C GLN A 226 17.12 7.82 17.17
N THR A 227 15.83 7.88 17.44
CA THR A 227 14.79 7.38 16.54
C THR A 227 13.70 8.43 16.35
N GLU A 228 13.12 8.48 15.14
CA GLU A 228 12.05 9.44 14.84
C GLU A 228 10.72 9.09 15.53
N LEU A 229 10.53 7.80 15.83
CA LEU A 229 9.36 7.23 16.49
C LEU A 229 9.81 6.21 17.53
N SER A 230 8.96 5.96 18.54
CA SER A 230 9.23 4.94 19.55
C SER A 230 9.38 3.57 18.89
N GLN A 231 10.55 2.97 19.04
CA GLN A 231 10.94 1.70 18.43
C GLN A 231 11.67 0.84 19.45
N THR A 232 11.53 -0.47 19.30
CA THR A 232 12.29 -1.46 20.08
C THR A 232 13.64 -1.72 19.41
N VAL A 233 14.75 -1.49 20.11
CA VAL A 233 16.12 -1.66 19.62
C VAL A 233 16.86 -2.70 20.46
N THR A 234 17.65 -3.55 19.80
CA THR A 234 18.56 -4.50 20.47
C THR A 234 19.99 -3.95 20.45
N PHE A 235 20.63 -3.89 21.62
CA PHE A 235 22.01 -3.44 21.76
C PHE A 235 22.97 -4.62 21.85
N THR A 236 24.11 -4.51 21.17
CA THR A 236 25.24 -5.45 21.27
C THR A 236 26.52 -4.65 21.44
N TRP A 237 27.24 -4.88 22.54
CA TRP A 237 28.54 -4.27 22.79
C TRP A 237 29.66 -5.15 22.23
N LYS A 238 30.63 -4.53 21.56
CA LYS A 238 31.82 -5.21 21.03
C LYS A 238 33.08 -4.51 21.52
N PHE A 239 34.09 -5.30 21.85
CA PHE A 239 35.45 -4.84 22.14
C PHE A 239 36.43 -5.51 21.17
N ASN A 240 37.20 -4.69 20.46
CA ASN A 240 38.09 -5.06 19.37
C ASN A 240 37.40 -5.98 18.34
N GLY A 241 36.14 -5.67 18.02
CA GLY A 241 35.31 -6.43 17.08
C GLY A 241 34.65 -7.69 17.64
N ASN A 242 34.98 -8.11 18.86
CA ASN A 242 34.42 -9.29 19.51
C ASN A 242 33.27 -8.90 20.44
N GLU A 243 32.17 -9.65 20.39
CA GLU A 243 31.02 -9.41 21.26
C GLU A 243 31.36 -9.65 22.74
N ILE A 244 31.00 -8.68 23.57
CA ILE A 244 31.18 -8.76 25.01
C ILE A 244 30.10 -9.67 25.60
N LYS A 245 30.51 -10.70 26.31
CA LYS A 245 29.60 -11.54 27.09
C LYS A 245 29.38 -10.91 28.46
N VAL A 246 28.14 -10.56 28.75
CA VAL A 246 27.73 -10.03 30.06
C VAL A 246 28.01 -11.08 31.14
N GLY A 247 28.60 -10.64 32.25
CA GLY A 247 29.05 -11.49 33.35
C GLY A 247 30.51 -11.24 33.75
N GLY A 248 30.83 -11.54 35.00
CA GLY A 248 32.15 -11.30 35.57
C GLY A 248 32.41 -9.81 35.76
N ARG A 249 33.19 -9.21 34.85
CA ARG A 249 33.59 -7.79 34.92
C ARG A 249 32.77 -6.85 34.03
N TYR A 250 31.89 -7.39 33.19
CA TYR A 250 31.03 -6.64 32.29
C TYR A 250 29.58 -6.73 32.75
N ASP A 251 28.95 -5.60 33.04
CA ASP A 251 27.55 -5.52 33.46
C ASP A 251 26.77 -4.53 32.60
N ILE A 252 25.49 -4.85 32.34
CA ILE A 252 24.54 -3.90 31.76
C ILE A 252 23.73 -3.30 32.91
N ILE A 253 23.98 -2.03 33.21
CA ILE A 253 23.35 -1.34 34.34
C ILE A 253 21.96 -0.84 33.97
N ASP A 254 21.79 -0.44 32.71
CA ASP A 254 20.56 0.14 32.22
C ASP A 254 20.32 -0.26 30.76
N ASN A 255 19.08 -0.59 30.42
CA ASN A 255 18.70 -1.07 29.10
C ASN A 255 17.27 -0.63 28.76
N PHE A 256 17.14 0.58 28.23
CA PHE A 256 15.89 1.12 27.72
C PHE A 256 15.77 0.82 26.24
N VAL A 257 15.09 -0.28 25.91
CA VAL A 257 15.00 -0.80 24.54
C VAL A 257 13.87 -0.17 23.73
N GLU A 258 12.81 0.34 24.36
CA GLU A 258 11.64 0.89 23.66
C GLU A 258 11.41 2.37 24.02
N SER A 259 11.85 3.27 23.14
CA SER A 259 11.76 4.73 23.33
C SER A 259 12.00 5.46 22.00
N ARG A 260 11.82 6.79 21.99
CA ARG A 260 12.35 7.68 20.94
C ARG A 260 13.87 7.93 21.06
N ALA A 261 14.44 7.58 22.21
CA ALA A 261 15.87 7.57 22.45
C ALA A 261 16.26 6.32 23.26
N PRO A 262 16.22 5.11 22.65
CA PRO A 262 16.70 3.90 23.31
C PRO A 262 18.15 4.04 23.75
N GLN A 263 18.49 3.47 24.90
CA GLN A 263 19.83 3.55 25.46
C GLN A 263 20.24 2.27 26.18
N CYS A 264 21.53 1.98 26.17
CA CYS A 264 22.13 0.87 26.91
C CYS A 264 23.42 1.34 27.59
N LEU A 265 23.55 1.04 28.89
CA LEU A 265 24.69 1.41 29.71
C LEU A 265 25.53 0.17 30.05
N LEU A 266 26.74 0.11 29.50
CA LEU A 266 27.75 -0.91 29.83
C LEU A 266 28.66 -0.38 30.94
N GLN A 267 28.89 -1.20 31.96
CA GLN A 267 29.94 -1.01 32.94
C GLN A 267 31.02 -2.08 32.79
N VAL A 268 32.28 -1.64 32.79
CA VAL A 268 33.46 -2.49 32.90
C VAL A 268 34.11 -2.23 34.26
N LYS A 269 34.16 -3.25 35.11
CA LYS A 269 34.76 -3.18 36.45
C LYS A 269 36.28 -3.35 36.37
N ASN A 270 37.00 -2.64 37.25
CA ASN A 270 38.43 -2.81 37.52
C ASN A 270 39.29 -2.77 36.25
N ILE A 271 39.20 -1.67 35.50
CA ILE A 271 39.89 -1.53 34.21
C ILE A 271 41.42 -1.54 34.35
N THR A 272 42.10 -2.10 33.35
CA THR A 272 43.56 -2.20 33.28
C THR A 272 44.04 -1.85 31.89
N ARG A 273 45.23 -1.24 31.78
CA ARG A 273 45.80 -0.85 30.49
C ARG A 273 46.02 -2.02 29.55
N ASN A 274 46.42 -3.18 30.08
CA ASN A 274 46.78 -4.35 29.28
C ASN A 274 45.57 -5.09 28.69
N GLN A 275 44.38 -4.98 29.30
CA GLN A 275 43.20 -5.75 28.89
C GLN A 275 42.12 -4.90 28.23
N ASP A 276 42.01 -3.62 28.62
CA ASP A 276 40.83 -2.80 28.32
C ASP A 276 41.13 -1.63 27.36
N GLN A 277 42.40 -1.44 26.97
CA GLN A 277 42.77 -0.45 25.96
C GLN A 277 42.48 -0.99 24.54
N GLY A 278 41.54 -0.37 23.84
CA GLY A 278 41.12 -0.79 22.50
C GLY A 278 39.90 -0.05 21.98
N ASN A 279 39.35 -0.53 20.86
CA ASN A 279 38.14 0.01 20.22
C ASN A 279 36.90 -0.81 20.56
#